data_AF-X1VZQ6-F1
#
_entry.id   AF-X1VZQ6-F1
#
_cell.length_a   1.000
_cell.length_b   1.000
_cell.length_c   1.000
_cell.angle_alpha   90.00
_cell.angle_beta   90.00
_cell.angle_gamma   90.00
#
_symmetry.space_group_name_H-M   'P 1'
#
loop_
_entity.id
_entity.type
_entity.pdbx_description
1 polymer ?
#
loop_
_entity_poly.entity_id
_entity_poly.type
_entity_poly.pdbx_seq_one_letter_code
_entity_poly.pdbx_strand_id
1 'polypeptide(L)'
;ERSFFSTERYRWDFDDKDRAAGWEQYDTSQDAWYFGVWVNKKLLQIRTYAEGDLTLVKCPDAAHFNAEIKSMNEFYEEGFVAKTIDMDAKMTVFRQDRSLFFIEEIKTEK
;
A
#
# COMPACT_ATOMS: atom_id res chain seq x y z
N GLU A 1 -1.15 16.55 -0.59
CA GLU A 1 -2.51 17.11 -0.82
C GLU A 1 -3.50 16.46 0.13
N ARG A 2 -4.61 17.13 0.45
CA ARG A 2 -5.69 16.60 1.30
C ARG A 2 -7.05 16.91 0.69
N SER A 3 -7.98 15.97 0.82
CA SER A 3 -9.35 16.07 0.30
C SER A 3 -10.28 15.19 1.12
N PHE A 4 -11.57 15.51 1.15
CA PHE A 4 -12.59 14.72 1.87
C PHE A 4 -13.54 14.02 0.90
N PHE A 5 -13.89 12.77 1.19
CA PHE A 5 -14.85 11.97 0.46
C PHE A 5 -15.79 11.26 1.43
N SER A 6 -17.10 11.53 1.34
CA SER A 6 -18.12 10.81 2.10
C SER A 6 -18.39 9.43 1.45
N THR A 7 -17.46 8.50 1.63
CA THR A 7 -17.47 7.16 1.02
C THR A 7 -16.78 6.17 1.95
N GLU A 8 -16.53 4.95 1.47
CA GLU A 8 -15.64 3.96 2.08
C GLU A 8 -14.41 3.75 1.20
N ARG A 9 -13.42 3.03 1.73
CA ARG A 9 -12.19 2.75 0.99
C ARG A 9 -12.39 1.95 -0.30
N TYR A 10 -13.49 1.21 -0.39
CA TYR A 10 -13.79 0.32 -1.52
C TYR A 10 -13.89 1.06 -2.86
N ARG A 11 -14.11 2.39 -2.81
CA ARG A 11 -13.97 3.28 -3.96
C ARG A 11 -12.64 3.09 -4.69
N TRP A 12 -11.58 2.79 -3.96
CA TRP A 12 -10.22 2.60 -4.50
C TRP A 12 -9.86 1.13 -4.68
N ASP A 13 -10.31 0.25 -3.77
CA ASP A 13 -10.02 -1.20 -3.87
C ASP A 13 -10.55 -1.81 -5.19
N PHE A 14 -11.70 -1.33 -5.68
CA PHE A 14 -12.39 -1.91 -6.84
C PHE A 14 -12.43 -0.99 -8.06
N ASP A 15 -11.62 0.07 -8.10
CA ASP A 15 -11.55 0.94 -9.29
C ASP A 15 -10.54 0.38 -10.31
N ASP A 16 -11.06 -0.16 -11.40
CA ASP A 16 -10.28 -0.67 -12.52
C ASP A 16 -9.34 0.38 -13.11
N LYS A 17 -9.72 1.66 -13.08
CA LYS A 17 -8.87 2.75 -13.58
C LYS A 17 -7.68 2.98 -12.67
N ASP A 18 -7.86 2.92 -11.36
CA ASP A 18 -6.77 3.04 -10.39
C ASP A 18 -5.77 1.89 -10.55
N ARG A 19 -6.28 0.66 -10.66
CA ARG A 19 -5.45 -0.52 -10.91
C ARG A 19 -4.70 -0.40 -12.24
N ALA A 20 -5.37 0.01 -13.31
CA ALA A 20 -4.73 0.22 -14.62
C ALA A 20 -3.68 1.35 -14.58
N ALA A 21 -3.86 2.36 -13.74
CA ALA A 21 -2.89 3.43 -13.50
C ALA A 21 -1.69 2.99 -12.65
N GLY A 22 -1.70 1.76 -12.11
CA GLY A 22 -0.61 1.20 -11.33
C GLY A 22 -0.68 1.52 -9.83
N TRP A 23 -1.88 1.83 -9.31
CA TRP A 23 -2.09 1.84 -7.86
C TRP A 23 -2.18 0.40 -7.34
N GLU A 24 -1.43 0.15 -6.27
CA GLU A 24 -1.34 -1.14 -5.60
C GLU A 24 -1.69 -0.92 -4.12
N GLN A 25 -2.54 -1.78 -3.54
CA GLN A 25 -2.84 -1.71 -2.10
C GLN A 25 -1.61 -2.14 -1.29
N TYR A 26 -1.32 -1.36 -0.25
CA TYR A 26 -0.28 -1.67 0.74
C TYR A 26 -0.99 -2.18 2.00
N ASP A 27 -0.89 -3.49 2.24
CA ASP A 27 -1.69 -4.16 3.27
C ASP A 27 -1.19 -3.81 4.67
N THR A 28 -2.10 -3.42 5.55
CA THR A 28 -1.82 -3.08 6.95
C THR A 28 -2.69 -3.88 7.91
N SER A 29 -2.27 -4.03 9.16
CA SER A 29 -3.11 -4.66 10.20
C SER A 29 -4.35 -3.83 10.56
N GLN A 30 -4.44 -2.58 10.08
CA GLN A 30 -5.56 -1.66 10.30
C GLN A 30 -6.56 -1.63 9.15
N ASP A 31 -6.34 -2.44 8.11
CA ASP A 31 -7.19 -2.47 6.93
C ASP A 31 -8.65 -2.79 7.29
N ALA A 32 -9.53 -1.84 6.99
CA ALA A 32 -10.95 -1.91 7.27
C ALA A 32 -11.71 -1.03 6.27
N TRP A 33 -13.04 -1.12 6.23
CA TRP A 33 -13.87 -0.30 5.33
C TRP A 33 -13.60 1.22 5.46
N TYR A 34 -13.14 1.68 6.63
CA TYR A 34 -12.81 3.07 6.92
C TYR A 34 -11.32 3.44 6.76
N PHE A 35 -10.42 2.50 6.48
CA PHE A 35 -8.98 2.77 6.40
C PHE A 35 -8.23 1.93 5.35
N GLY A 36 -7.35 2.56 4.58
CA GLY A 36 -6.45 1.85 3.68
C GLY A 36 -5.33 2.72 3.11
N VAL A 37 -4.28 2.06 2.61
CA VAL A 37 -3.11 2.69 1.99
C VAL A 37 -2.89 2.09 0.60
N TRP A 38 -2.56 2.93 -0.38
CA TRP A 38 -2.17 2.51 -1.72
C TRP A 38 -0.93 3.26 -2.16
N VAL A 39 -0.11 2.58 -2.97
CA VAL A 39 1.13 3.11 -3.51
C VAL A 39 1.11 3.07 -5.03
N ASN A 40 1.79 4.02 -5.66
CA ASN A 40 2.01 4.03 -7.10
C ASN A 40 3.47 4.38 -7.39
N LYS A 41 4.26 3.34 -7.74
CA LYS A 41 5.71 3.47 -8.02
C LYS A 41 6.00 4.31 -9.26
N LYS A 42 5.12 4.32 -10.25
CA LYS A 42 5.30 5.09 -11.50
C LYS A 42 5.13 6.59 -11.26
N LEU A 43 4.18 6.95 -10.41
CA LEU A 43 3.90 8.33 -10.05
C LEU A 43 4.71 8.82 -8.85
N LEU A 44 5.37 7.90 -8.12
CA LEU A 44 6.04 8.15 -6.84
C LEU A 44 5.08 8.71 -5.79
N GLN A 45 3.89 8.11 -5.69
CA GLN A 45 2.81 8.62 -4.83
C GLN A 45 2.32 7.57 -3.85
N ILE A 46 1.91 8.06 -2.69
CA ILE A 46 1.31 7.25 -1.62
C ILE A 46 0.03 7.94 -1.21
N ARG A 47 -1.06 7.17 -1.17
CA ARG A 47 -2.39 7.65 -0.82
C ARG A 47 -2.87 6.90 0.41
N THR A 48 -3.40 7.66 1.37
CA THR A 48 -4.01 7.09 2.57
C THR A 48 -5.42 7.60 2.72
N TYR A 49 -6.35 6.67 2.90
CA TYR A 49 -7.73 6.96 3.24
C TYR A 49 -7.98 6.64 4.72
N ALA A 50 -8.61 7.55 5.45
CA ALA A 50 -9.01 7.36 6.84
C ALA A 50 -10.32 8.12 7.11
N GLU A 51 -11.43 7.41 7.33
CA GLU A 51 -12.72 7.96 7.79
C GLU A 51 -13.23 9.18 6.98
N GLY A 52 -12.99 9.16 5.67
CA GLY A 52 -13.40 10.22 4.75
C GLY A 52 -12.25 11.12 4.31
N ASP A 53 -11.18 11.22 5.10
CA ASP A 53 -9.99 11.97 4.71
C ASP A 53 -9.13 11.16 3.75
N LEU A 54 -8.77 11.80 2.63
CA LEU A 54 -7.81 11.29 1.68
C LEU A 54 -6.57 12.19 1.70
N THR A 55 -5.43 11.61 2.03
CA THR A 55 -4.13 12.26 1.92
C THR A 55 -3.35 11.67 0.76
N LEU A 56 -2.60 12.52 0.06
CA LEU A 56 -1.72 12.14 -1.04
C LEU A 56 -0.34 12.73 -0.83
N VAL A 57 0.64 11.87 -0.64
CA VAL A 57 2.08 12.17 -0.62
C VAL A 57 2.62 12.01 -2.03
N LYS A 58 3.39 12.99 -2.50
CA LYS A 58 4.07 12.97 -3.79
C LYS A 58 5.56 13.08 -3.53
N CYS A 59 6.31 12.04 -3.86
CA CYS A 59 7.75 12.00 -3.66
C CYS A 59 8.47 12.61 -4.87
N PRO A 60 9.54 13.39 -4.67
CA PRO A 60 10.27 14.02 -5.77
C PRO A 60 11.09 13.01 -6.58
N ASP A 61 11.52 11.91 -5.97
CA ASP A 61 12.33 10.86 -6.59
C ASP A 61 12.13 9.49 -5.91
N ALA A 62 12.76 8.46 -6.47
CA ALA A 62 12.70 7.09 -5.97
C ALA A 62 13.32 6.92 -4.57
N ALA A 63 14.33 7.72 -4.22
CA ALA A 63 14.96 7.63 -2.91
C ALA A 63 14.00 8.10 -1.80
N HIS A 64 13.28 9.19 -2.03
CA HIS A 64 12.23 9.67 -1.13
C HIS A 64 11.06 8.69 -1.06
N PHE A 65 10.64 8.12 -2.20
CA PHE A 65 9.59 7.10 -2.21
C PHE A 65 10.00 5.86 -1.39
N ASN A 66 11.22 5.36 -1.58
CA ASN A 66 11.74 4.23 -0.80
C ASN A 66 11.87 4.57 0.70
N ALA A 67 12.19 5.82 1.04
CA ALA A 67 12.21 6.27 2.43
C ALA A 67 10.81 6.26 3.06
N GLU A 68 9.77 6.66 2.31
CA GLU A 68 8.38 6.54 2.75
C GLU A 68 7.95 5.07 2.91
N ILE A 69 8.27 4.19 1.95
CA ILE A 69 8.01 2.73 2.09
C ILE A 69 8.67 2.18 3.35
N LYS A 70 9.93 2.57 3.62
CA LYS A 70 10.63 2.16 4.83
C LYS A 70 9.92 2.67 6.09
N SER A 71 9.53 3.95 6.12
CA SER A 71 8.80 4.52 7.25
C SER A 71 7.46 3.81 7.48
N MET A 72 6.73 3.48 6.42
CA MET A 72 5.49 2.71 6.50
C MET A 72 5.73 1.28 7.00
N ASN A 73 6.82 0.62 6.60
CA ASN A 73 7.18 -0.70 7.12
C ASN A 73 7.46 -0.67 8.62
N GLU A 74 8.04 0.42 9.13
CA GLU A 74 8.32 0.62 10.57
C GLU A 74 7.06 1.01 11.36
N PHE A 75 6.14 1.76 10.74
CA PHE A 75 4.94 2.28 11.39
C PHE A 75 3.76 1.29 11.39
N TYR A 76 3.47 0.68 10.24
CA TYR A 76 2.33 -0.23 10.08
C TYR A 76 2.75 -1.68 10.29
N GLU A 77 2.09 -2.36 11.23
CA GLU A 77 2.12 -3.83 11.25
C GLU A 77 1.51 -4.39 9.95
N GLU A 78 2.04 -5.52 9.48
CA GLU A 78 1.60 -6.19 8.26
C GLU A 78 0.19 -6.76 8.37
N GLY A 79 -0.63 -6.46 7.36
CA GLY A 79 -1.88 -7.18 7.13
C GLY A 79 -1.63 -8.64 6.74
N PHE A 80 -2.66 -9.48 6.82
CA PHE A 80 -2.60 -10.85 6.28
C PHE A 80 -3.37 -10.91 4.96
N VAL A 81 -2.82 -11.62 4.00
CA VAL A 81 -3.49 -11.93 2.73
C VAL A 81 -4.39 -13.15 2.91
N ALA A 82 -3.87 -14.17 3.59
CA ALA A 82 -4.61 -15.40 3.88
C ALA A 82 -4.10 -16.06 5.16
N LYS A 83 -4.96 -16.86 5.79
CA LYS A 83 -4.60 -17.77 6.88
C LYS A 83 -5.06 -19.16 6.51
N THR A 84 -4.18 -20.14 6.65
CA THR A 84 -4.50 -21.56 6.46
C THR A 84 -4.24 -22.32 7.74
N ILE A 85 -4.97 -23.41 7.93
CA ILE A 85 -4.78 -24.36 9.03
C ILE A 85 -4.59 -25.73 8.40
N ASP A 86 -3.52 -26.42 8.76
CA ASP A 86 -3.29 -27.80 8.31
C ASP A 86 -3.98 -28.85 9.20
N MET A 87 -3.83 -30.12 8.85
CA MET A 87 -4.45 -31.23 9.61
C MET A 87 -3.92 -31.35 11.04
N ASP A 88 -2.73 -30.81 11.33
CA ASP A 88 -2.11 -30.81 12.65
C ASP A 88 -2.49 -29.56 13.47
N ALA A 89 -3.52 -28.83 13.03
CA ALA A 89 -3.98 -27.57 13.61
C ALA A 89 -2.91 -26.46 13.63
N LYS A 90 -1.87 -26.55 12.78
CA LYS A 90 -0.86 -25.50 12.66
C LYS A 90 -1.37 -24.43 11.70
N MET A 91 -1.37 -23.19 12.18
CA MET A 91 -1.75 -22.03 11.39
C MET A 91 -0.56 -21.47 10.62
N THR A 92 -0.74 -21.21 9.33
CA THR A 92 0.19 -20.44 8.50
C THR A 92 -0.46 -19.13 8.07
N VAL A 93 0.26 -18.02 8.24
CA VAL A 93 -0.21 -16.68 7.88
C VAL A 93 0.59 -16.20 6.67
N PHE A 94 -0.08 -15.99 5.56
CA PHE A 94 0.48 -15.42 4.34
C PHE A 94 0.34 -13.90 4.39
N ARG A 95 1.42 -13.20 4.08
CA ARG A 95 1.52 -11.74 4.08
C ARG A 95 2.01 -11.25 2.73
N GLN A 96 1.76 -9.98 2.46
CA GLN A 96 2.26 -9.31 1.27
C GLN A 96 3.79 -9.18 1.33
N ASP A 97 4.49 -9.49 0.24
CA ASP A 97 5.94 -9.24 0.15
C ASP A 97 6.20 -7.75 -0.03
N ARG A 98 6.45 -7.06 1.10
CA ARG A 98 6.70 -5.61 1.12
C ARG A 98 7.99 -5.20 0.42
N SER A 99 8.91 -6.12 0.13
CA SER A 99 10.13 -5.80 -0.62
C SER A 99 9.83 -5.35 -2.06
N LEU A 100 8.73 -5.83 -2.64
CA LEU A 100 8.29 -5.51 -4.00
C LEU A 100 7.80 -4.06 -4.19
N PHE A 101 7.63 -3.32 -3.09
CA PHE A 101 7.29 -1.90 -3.14
C PHE A 101 8.50 -0.99 -3.30
N PHE A 102 9.70 -1.45 -2.99
CA PHE A 102 10.89 -0.66 -3.23
C PHE A 102 11.17 -0.55 -4.72
N ILE A 103 11.56 0.64 -5.16
CA ILE A 103 12.04 0.89 -6.52
C ILE A 103 13.53 0.60 -6.52
N GLU A 104 13.95 -0.42 -7.26
CA GLU A 104 15.37 -0.70 -7.48
C GLU A 104 15.98 0.39 -8.37
N GLU A 105 17.20 0.83 -8.04
CA GLU A 105 17.95 1.73 -8.91
C GLU A 105 18.23 1.02 -10.23
N ILE A 106 17.71 1.57 -11.34
CA ILE A 106 18.17 1.16 -12.66
C ILE A 106 19.64 1.58 -12.74
N LYS A 107 20.54 0.61 -12.66
CA LYS A 107 21.94 0.81 -13.04
C LYS A 107 21.95 1.14 -14.53
N THR A 108 21.92 2.43 -14.87
CA THR A 108 22.31 2.87 -16.20
C THR A 108 23.78 2.53 -16.36
N GLU A 109 24.07 1.44 -17.06
CA GLU A 109 25.40 1.19 -17.62
C GLU A 109 25.75 2.40 -18.49
N LYS A 110 26.87 3.05 -18.16
CA LYS A 110 27.45 4.15 -18.93
C LYS A 110 28.24 3.61 -20.11
#